data_AF-A0ABD2Q455-F1
#
_entry.id   AF-A0ABD2Q455-F1
#
_cell.length_a   1.000
_cell.length_b   1.000
_cell.length_c   1.000
_cell.angle_alpha   90.00
_cell.angle_beta   90.00
_cell.angle_gamma   90.00
#
_symmetry.space_group_name_H-M   'P 1'
#
loop_
_entity.id
_entity.type
_entity.pdbx_description
1 polymer ?
#
loop_
_entity_poly.entity_id
_entity_poly.type
_entity_poly.pdbx_seq_one_letter_code
_entity_poly.pdbx_strand_id
1 'polypeptide(L)'
;VIRRGGVTYKGNPWHKECFCCNSCNKELAGLKFTSKDEQPYCADCYGELFAKKCYKCRKPITGFGGCKFISFEDRHWHSECFCCNKCNLNLVGQGFLTSEDQILCSECGR
;
A
#
# COMPACT_ATOMS: atom_id res chain seq x y z
N VAL A 1 -14.29 24.45 -23.49
CA VAL A 1 -14.06 25.34 -22.33
C VAL A 1 -14.47 24.60 -21.08
N ILE A 2 -13.52 24.26 -20.20
CA ILE A 2 -13.82 23.56 -18.93
C ILE A 2 -14.36 24.62 -17.97
N ARG A 3 -15.69 24.79 -17.94
CA ARG A 3 -16.34 25.80 -17.10
C ARG A 3 -16.38 25.29 -15.66
N ARG A 4 -15.43 25.76 -14.84
CA ARG A 4 -15.34 25.65 -13.36
C ARG A 4 -15.08 24.24 -12.81
N GLY A 5 -13.90 24.05 -12.20
CA GLY A 5 -13.63 22.90 -11.30
C GLY A 5 -13.07 21.63 -11.93
N GLY A 6 -12.57 21.67 -13.17
CA GLY A 6 -11.88 20.54 -13.79
C GLY A 6 -10.55 20.18 -13.12
N VAL A 7 -10.07 18.96 -13.37
CA VAL A 7 -8.78 18.46 -12.87
C VAL A 7 -7.82 18.24 -14.03
N THR A 8 -6.53 18.52 -13.81
CA THR A 8 -5.49 18.19 -14.79
C THR A 8 -4.77 16.94 -14.33
N TYR A 9 -4.78 15.90 -15.17
CA TYR A 9 -4.10 14.64 -14.89
C TYR A 9 -3.25 14.21 -16.10
N LYS A 10 -1.97 13.91 -15.87
CA LYS A 10 -0.97 13.63 -16.93
C LYS A 10 -0.98 14.67 -18.06
N GLY A 11 -1.11 15.95 -17.72
CA GLY A 11 -1.17 17.05 -18.69
C GLY A 11 -2.48 17.19 -19.46
N ASN A 12 -3.44 16.28 -19.28
CA ASN A 12 -4.74 16.33 -19.93
C ASN A 12 -5.80 16.91 -18.97
N PRO A 13 -6.68 17.80 -19.46
CA PRO A 13 -7.80 18.27 -18.68
C PRO A 13 -8.94 17.25 -18.61
N TRP A 14 -9.58 17.14 -17.45
CA TRP A 14 -10.75 16.29 -17.21
C TRP A 14 -11.87 17.10 -16.56
N HIS A 15 -13.12 16.77 -16.90
CA HIS A 15 -14.25 17.14 -16.04
C HIS A 15 -14.11 16.42 -14.71
N LYS A 16 -14.45 17.10 -13.62
CA LYS A 16 -14.40 16.55 -12.25
C LYS A 16 -15.13 15.20 -12.18
N GLU A 17 -16.35 15.17 -12.70
CA GLU A 17 -17.27 14.03 -12.74
C GLU A 17 -16.83 12.90 -13.68
N CYS A 18 -15.94 13.19 -14.65
CA CYS A 18 -15.40 12.17 -15.55
C CYS A 18 -14.11 11.55 -14.99
N PHE A 19 -13.49 12.16 -13.98
CA PHE A 19 -12.28 11.66 -13.36
C PHE A 19 -12.61 10.71 -12.20
N CYS A 20 -13.01 9.48 -12.57
CA CYS A 20 -13.53 8.49 -11.64
C CYS A 20 -12.65 7.24 -11.56
N CYS A 21 -12.72 6.52 -10.44
CA CYS A 21 -12.05 5.24 -10.28
C CYS A 21 -12.57 4.22 -11.29
N ASN A 22 -11.67 3.56 -12.01
CA ASN A 22 -12.01 2.55 -13.02
C ASN A 22 -12.70 1.29 -12.42
N SER A 23 -12.54 1.04 -11.12
CA SER A 23 -13.14 -0.13 -10.45
C SER A 23 -14.49 0.17 -9.80
N CYS A 24 -14.63 1.31 -9.10
CA CYS A 24 -15.84 1.63 -8.33
C CYS A 24 -16.59 2.88 -8.79
N ASN A 25 -16.15 3.54 -9.87
CA ASN A 25 -16.72 4.79 -10.40
C ASN A 25 -16.78 5.98 -9.41
N LYS A 26 -16.08 5.91 -8.27
CA LYS A 26 -15.96 7.03 -7.32
C LYS A 26 -15.20 8.19 -7.94
N GLU A 27 -15.71 9.41 -7.83
CA GLU A 27 -15.02 10.64 -8.23
C GLU A 27 -13.68 10.77 -7.48
N LEU A 28 -12.58 10.98 -8.21
CA LEU A 28 -11.22 11.04 -7.66
C LEU A 28 -10.71 12.47 -7.46
N ALA A 29 -11.45 13.47 -7.95
CA ALA A 29 -11.06 14.86 -7.82
C ALA A 29 -10.92 15.26 -6.34
N GLY A 30 -9.73 15.69 -5.93
CA GLY A 30 -9.42 16.05 -4.55
C GLY A 30 -9.16 14.86 -3.61
N LEU A 31 -9.23 13.61 -4.10
CA LEU A 31 -8.92 12.41 -3.33
C LEU A 31 -7.52 11.88 -3.65
N LYS A 32 -6.99 11.03 -2.77
CA LYS A 32 -5.80 10.23 -3.07
C LYS A 32 -6.17 9.14 -4.07
N PHE A 33 -5.43 9.07 -5.16
CA PHE A 33 -5.59 8.07 -6.21
C PHE A 33 -4.22 7.71 -6.79
N THR A 34 -4.18 6.61 -7.52
CA THR A 34 -3.01 6.22 -8.33
C THR A 34 -3.49 5.64 -9.65
N SER A 35 -2.58 5.37 -10.58
CA SER A 35 -2.92 4.77 -11.87
C SER A 35 -2.21 3.45 -12.09
N LYS A 36 -2.91 2.50 -12.69
CA LYS A 36 -2.37 1.23 -13.16
C LYS A 36 -2.80 1.05 -14.61
N ASP A 37 -1.86 0.73 -15.48
CA ASP A 37 -2.12 0.51 -16.92
C ASP A 37 -2.92 1.66 -17.54
N GLU A 38 -2.50 2.88 -17.21
CA GLU A 38 -3.11 4.17 -17.60
C GLU A 38 -4.51 4.46 -17.06
N GLN A 39 -5.11 3.54 -16.32
CA GLN A 39 -6.43 3.73 -15.71
C GLN A 39 -6.31 4.24 -14.26
N PRO A 40 -7.12 5.22 -13.84
CA PRO A 40 -7.09 5.76 -12.49
C PRO A 40 -7.89 4.89 -11.49
N TYR A 41 -7.34 4.70 -10.30
CA TYR A 41 -7.95 3.92 -9.21
C TYR A 41 -7.89 4.71 -7.89
N CYS A 42 -8.97 4.66 -7.11
CA CYS A 42 -8.93 5.16 -5.74
C CYS A 42 -7.98 4.31 -4.89
N ALA A 43 -7.55 4.86 -3.75
CA ALA A 43 -6.59 4.19 -2.87
C ALA A 43 -7.06 2.79 -2.43
N ASP A 44 -8.34 2.66 -2.09
CA ASP A 44 -8.94 1.41 -1.61
C ASP A 44 -8.96 0.34 -2.72
N CYS A 45 -9.53 0.67 -3.89
CA CYS A 45 -9.57 -0.27 -5.02
C CYS A 45 -8.18 -0.66 -5.49
N TYR A 46 -7.22 0.28 -5.51
CA TYR A 46 -5.85 -0.05 -5.88
C TYR A 46 -5.20 -0.99 -4.85
N GLY A 47 -5.39 -0.72 -3.56
CA GLY A 47 -4.93 -1.58 -2.47
C GLY A 47 -5.43 -3.02 -2.63
N GLU A 48 -6.70 -3.15 -3.00
CA GLU A 48 -7.40 -4.43 -2.93
C GLU A 48 -7.10 -5.29 -4.16
N LEU A 49 -6.99 -4.65 -5.33
CA LEU A 49 -6.77 -5.32 -6.61
C LEU A 49 -5.30 -5.57 -6.90
N PHE A 50 -4.39 -4.68 -6.48
CA PHE A 50 -3.03 -4.66 -7.03
C PHE A 50 -1.92 -4.60 -5.99
N ALA A 51 -2.19 -4.14 -4.76
CA ALA A 51 -1.12 -3.96 -3.79
C ALA A 51 -0.72 -5.29 -3.14
N LYS A 52 0.57 -5.41 -2.80
CA LYS A 52 1.06 -6.52 -1.98
C LYS A 52 0.40 -6.46 -0.60
N LYS A 53 0.11 -7.60 0.01
CA LYS A 53 -0.50 -7.67 1.35
C LYS A 53 0.57 -7.90 2.41
N CYS A 54 0.46 -7.19 3.51
CA CYS A 54 1.31 -7.40 4.67
C CYS A 54 1.07 -8.79 5.24
N TYR A 55 2.14 -9.55 5.47
CA TYR A 55 2.08 -10.92 5.94
C TYR A 55 1.49 -11.00 7.36
N LYS A 56 1.79 -10.02 8.22
CA LYS A 56 1.28 -9.95 9.60
C LYS A 56 -0.19 -9.51 9.67
N CYS A 57 -0.52 -8.32 9.16
CA CYS A 57 -1.85 -7.73 9.36
C CYS A 57 -2.83 -8.01 8.21
N ARG A 58 -2.37 -8.65 7.12
CA ARG A 58 -3.13 -8.95 5.89
C ARG A 58 -3.66 -7.73 5.12
N LYS A 59 -3.42 -6.52 5.61
CA LYS A 59 -3.80 -5.27 4.94
C LYS A 59 -2.87 -4.97 3.77
N PRO A 60 -3.36 -4.29 2.72
CA PRO A 60 -2.55 -3.81 1.61
C PRO A 60 -1.38 -2.92 2.06
N ILE A 61 -0.23 -3.09 1.43
CA ILE A 61 0.92 -2.19 1.51
C ILE A 61 0.79 -1.21 0.36
N THR A 62 0.13 -0.09 0.61
CA THR A 62 -0.04 0.96 -0.39
C THR A 62 1.02 2.04 -0.22
N GLY A 63 1.48 2.62 -1.34
CA GLY A 63 2.41 3.75 -1.31
C GLY A 63 1.79 5.07 -0.83
N PHE A 64 0.49 5.07 -0.50
CA PHE A 64 -0.20 6.25 -0.02
C PHE A 64 0.34 6.64 1.36
N GLY A 65 1.06 7.76 1.43
CA GLY A 65 1.69 8.23 2.67
C GLY A 65 3.17 7.86 2.83
N GLY A 66 3.84 7.39 1.77
CA GLY A 66 5.29 7.15 1.82
C GLY A 66 5.69 5.95 2.70
N CYS A 67 4.78 5.01 2.93
CA CYS A 67 5.04 3.83 3.73
C CYS A 67 6.19 3.00 3.14
N LYS A 68 7.33 2.98 3.84
CA LYS A 68 8.39 2.00 3.63
C LYS A 68 7.88 0.63 4.06
N PHE A 69 8.28 -0.41 3.34
CA PHE A 69 7.93 -1.79 3.67
C PHE A 69 9.17 -2.66 3.69
N ILE A 70 9.09 -3.74 4.46
CA ILE A 70 10.13 -4.75 4.56
C ILE A 70 9.78 -5.89 3.62
N SER A 71 10.75 -6.36 2.85
CA SER A 71 10.62 -7.54 2.00
C SER A 71 11.67 -8.55 2.43
N PHE A 72 11.24 -9.79 2.65
CA PHE A 72 12.12 -10.90 2.94
C PHE A 72 11.51 -12.17 2.34
N GLU A 73 12.30 -12.91 1.55
CA GLU A 73 11.78 -13.96 0.65
C GLU A 73 10.64 -13.39 -0.23
N ASP A 74 9.53 -14.12 -0.35
CA ASP A 74 8.32 -13.67 -1.06
C ASP A 74 7.31 -12.95 -0.15
N ARG A 75 7.69 -12.65 1.10
CA ARG A 75 6.83 -12.05 2.12
C ARG A 75 7.16 -10.57 2.31
N HIS A 76 6.11 -9.83 2.68
CA HIS A 76 6.14 -8.37 2.75
C HIS A 76 5.47 -7.91 4.04
N TRP A 77 6.00 -6.88 4.68
CA TRP A 77 5.44 -6.32 5.91
C TRP A 77 5.44 -4.80 5.86
N HIS A 78 4.43 -4.17 6.46
CA HIS A 78 4.59 -2.78 6.90
C HIS A 78 5.78 -2.69 7.86
N SER A 79 6.46 -1.55 7.89
CA SER A 79 7.61 -1.35 8.79
C SER A 79 7.21 -1.54 10.26
N GLU A 80 6.00 -1.11 10.67
CA GLU A 80 5.48 -1.37 12.02
C GLU A 80 5.03 -2.82 12.26
N CYS A 81 4.84 -3.60 11.19
CA CYS A 81 4.40 -4.99 11.26
C CYS A 81 5.56 -5.99 11.27
N PHE A 82 6.78 -5.55 10.97
CA PHE A 82 7.96 -6.41 10.99
C PHE A 82 8.48 -6.57 12.42
N CYS A 83 7.82 -7.43 13.20
CA CYS A 83 8.14 -7.66 14.61
C CYS A 83 8.22 -9.14 14.96
N CYS A 84 8.98 -9.48 16.00
CA CYS A 84 9.06 -10.82 16.57
C CYS A 84 7.68 -11.37 16.93
N ASN A 85 7.37 -12.58 16.49
CA ASN A 85 6.07 -13.22 16.73
C ASN A 85 5.79 -13.51 18.22
N LYS A 86 6.83 -13.68 19.06
CA LYS A 86 6.65 -13.96 20.49
C LYS A 86 6.54 -12.71 21.36
N CYS A 87 7.40 -11.72 21.14
CA CYS A 87 7.51 -10.54 22.02
C CYS A 87 7.08 -9.21 21.36
N ASN A 88 6.68 -9.22 20.09
CA ASN A 88 6.35 -8.02 19.30
C ASN A 88 7.46 -6.95 19.20
N LEU A 89 8.71 -7.28 19.53
CA LEU A 89 9.86 -6.41 19.29
C LEU A 89 9.98 -6.09 17.79
N ASN A 90 10.06 -4.81 17.43
CA ASN A 90 10.29 -4.40 16.05
C ASN A 90 11.69 -4.84 15.59
N LEU A 91 11.77 -5.50 14.43
CA LEU A 91 13.00 -6.13 13.92
C LEU A 91 13.63 -5.33 12.77
N VAL A 92 13.12 -4.13 12.45
CA VAL A 92 13.66 -3.30 11.38
C VAL A 92 15.10 -2.89 11.72
N GLY A 93 16.06 -3.27 10.85
CA GLY A 93 17.47 -3.01 11.05
C GLY A 93 18.15 -3.88 12.12
N GLN A 94 17.45 -4.90 12.64
CA GLN A 94 17.97 -5.84 13.62
C GLN A 94 18.22 -7.22 12.98
N GLY A 95 19.08 -8.03 13.59
CA GLY A 95 19.18 -9.45 13.26
C GLY A 95 17.91 -10.20 13.69
N PHE A 96 17.46 -11.15 12.87
CA PHE A 96 16.28 -11.96 13.15
C PHE A 96 16.50 -13.41 12.72
N LEU A 97 15.69 -14.31 13.27
CA LEU A 97 15.66 -15.74 12.95
C LEU A 97 14.34 -16.08 12.27
N THR A 98 14.38 -17.04 11.36
CA THR A 98 13.20 -17.55 10.64
C THR A 98 12.99 -19.02 10.99
N SER A 99 11.78 -19.36 11.42
CA SER A 99 11.41 -20.75 11.74
C SER A 99 9.98 -21.04 11.30
N GLU A 100 9.84 -22.03 10.40
CA GLU A 100 8.61 -22.55 9.75
C GLU A 100 7.73 -21.54 9.01
N ASP A 101 7.48 -20.37 9.59
CA ASP A 101 6.90 -19.19 8.96
C ASP A 101 6.96 -17.93 9.84
N GLN A 102 7.59 -18.03 11.01
CA GLN A 102 7.64 -16.97 12.01
C GLN A 102 8.97 -16.24 11.94
N ILE A 103 8.93 -14.93 12.18
CA ILE A 103 10.12 -14.12 12.41
C ILE A 103 10.30 -13.94 13.91
N LEU A 104 11.49 -14.21 14.42
CA LEU A 104 11.82 -14.14 15.85
C LEU A 104 13.03 -13.24 16.06
N CYS A 105 13.06 -12.53 17.19
CA CYS A 105 14.30 -11.89 17.65
C CYS A 105 15.30 -12.96 18.14
N SER A 106 16.56 -12.57 18.26
CA SER A 106 17.64 -13.42 18.79
C SER A 106 17.28 -14.05 20.13
N GLU A 107 16.67 -13.29 21.04
CA GLU A 107 16.32 -13.76 22.40
C GLU A 107 15.19 -14.80 22.39
N CYS A 108 14.24 -14.68 21.46
CA CYS A 108 13.05 -15.54 21.40
C CYS A 108 13.24 -16.80 20.55
N GLY A 109 14.21 -16.79 19.64
CA GLY A 109 14.54 -17.92 18.77
C GLY A 109 15.76 -18.72 19.21
N ARG A 110 16.37 -18.35 20.34
CA ARG A 110 17.40 -19.14 21.01
C ARG A 110 16.82 -20.33 21.75
#